data_AF-A0A955VUB6-F1
#
_entry.id   AF-A0A955VUB6-F1
#
_cell.length_a   1.000
_cell.length_b   1.000
_cell.length_c   1.000
_cell.angle_alpha   90.00
_cell.angle_beta   90.00
_cell.angle_gamma   90.00
#
_symmetry.space_group_name_H-M   'P 1'
#
loop_
_entity.id
_entity.type
_entity.pdbx_description
1 polymer ?
#
loop_
_entity_poly.entity_id
_entity_poly.type
_entity_poly.pdbx_seq_one_letter_code
_entity_poly.pdbx_strand_id
1 'polypeptide(L)'
;GGAGGGAGGEGGSAEPPWSPDVEVFQTDVMAIMGAKCANPGCHNRGGVRPFQLNVPDVPGAALAAGPLQENLDAIEGWVDRRDPPQSPLLLFALGVNRDNGLGRTVHPPTLMAGTADYQTILAWLEDAVFVEPMGAGGEGGGGAGGAVGGLPCEGLPGSDPLGRDAYYAMFTDEVNPMLLMRCAEADCHGTPRVALGNIVSRYWLKDGECSDDWNFTASQLFIDPRQPETSPLLTRPLSRNHGGREVFRGQADPGYVLLRRWVLSGLQP
;
A
#
# COMPACT_ATOMS: atom_id res chain seq x y z
N GLY A 1 -4.95 -56.25 14.77
CA GLY A 1 -5.43 -54.86 14.68
C GLY A 1 -4.30 -54.02 14.13
N GLY A 2 -4.43 -53.55 12.90
CA GLY A 2 -3.43 -52.69 12.26
C GLY A 2 -3.78 -51.23 12.51
N ALA A 3 -2.88 -50.49 13.14
CA ALA A 3 -2.96 -49.04 13.28
C ALA A 3 -2.24 -48.41 12.08
N GLY A 4 -3.03 -47.92 11.12
CA GLY A 4 -2.52 -47.07 10.05
C GLY A 4 -2.51 -45.62 10.51
N GLY A 5 -1.32 -45.08 10.78
CA GLY A 5 -1.11 -43.65 11.00
C GLY A 5 -1.00 -42.93 9.66
N GLY A 6 -2.03 -42.18 9.29
CA GLY A 6 -1.98 -41.25 8.17
C GLY A 6 -1.28 -39.96 8.62
N ALA A 7 -0.08 -39.70 8.12
CA ALA A 7 0.57 -38.40 8.24
C ALA A 7 -0.14 -37.43 7.28
N GLY A 8 -0.88 -36.47 7.84
CA GLY A 8 -1.39 -35.33 7.09
C GLY A 8 -0.24 -34.41 6.75
N GLY A 9 0.16 -34.36 5.47
CA GLY A 9 1.10 -33.37 4.97
C GLY A 9 0.42 -32.01 4.98
N GLU A 10 0.98 -31.06 5.73
CA GLU A 10 0.61 -29.66 5.66
C GLU A 10 0.86 -29.19 4.22
N GLY A 11 -0.24 -28.90 3.50
CA GLY A 11 -0.18 -28.36 2.16
C GLY A 11 0.39 -26.94 2.22
N GLY A 12 1.72 -26.83 2.17
CA GLY A 12 2.40 -25.56 2.00
C GLY A 12 1.84 -24.89 0.75
N SER A 13 1.12 -23.79 0.93
CA SER A 13 0.64 -22.99 -0.20
C SER A 13 1.87 -22.50 -0.95
N ALA A 14 2.01 -22.91 -2.22
CA ALA A 14 3.12 -22.48 -3.05
C ALA A 14 3.16 -20.94 -3.10
N GLU A 15 4.36 -20.37 -3.02
CA GLU A 15 4.50 -18.92 -3.15
C GLU A 15 4.02 -18.46 -4.53
N PRO A 16 3.34 -17.31 -4.61
CA PRO A 16 2.99 -16.72 -5.90
C PRO A 16 4.24 -16.50 -6.77
N PRO A 17 4.15 -16.74 -8.09
CA PRO A 17 5.22 -16.41 -9.01
C PRO A 17 5.50 -14.90 -9.00
N TRP A 18 6.75 -14.56 -9.29
CA TRP A 18 7.24 -13.18 -9.38
C TRP A 18 7.59 -12.88 -10.83
N SER A 19 6.89 -11.93 -11.43
CA SER A 19 7.04 -11.51 -12.82
C SER A 19 6.84 -9.99 -12.94
N PRO A 20 7.77 -9.17 -12.40
CA PRO A 20 7.64 -7.72 -12.41
C PRO A 20 7.71 -7.14 -13.82
N ASP A 21 6.92 -6.11 -14.08
CA ASP A 21 7.09 -5.26 -15.26
C ASP A 21 8.44 -4.51 -15.14
N VAL A 22 9.38 -4.90 -16.00
CA VAL A 22 10.76 -4.38 -16.02
C VAL A 22 10.81 -2.93 -16.51
N GLU A 23 9.90 -2.53 -17.41
CA GLU A 23 9.84 -1.17 -17.93
C GLU A 23 9.34 -0.21 -16.86
N VAL A 24 8.22 -0.54 -16.20
CA VAL A 24 7.67 0.24 -15.07
C VAL A 24 8.67 0.29 -13.92
N PHE A 25 9.35 -0.83 -13.63
CA PHE A 25 10.40 -0.84 -12.62
C PHE A 25 11.51 0.16 -12.97
N GLN A 26 11.96 0.18 -14.21
CA GLN A 26 13.06 1.03 -14.65
C GLN A 26 12.72 2.51 -14.71
N THR A 27 11.53 2.87 -15.18
CA THR A 27 11.14 4.27 -15.38
C THR A 27 10.64 4.92 -14.11
N ASP A 28 9.84 4.20 -13.32
CA ASP A 28 9.05 4.80 -12.25
C ASP A 28 9.64 4.43 -10.88
N VAL A 29 9.78 3.13 -10.61
CA VAL A 29 10.26 2.63 -9.31
C VAL A 29 11.71 3.00 -9.08
N MET A 30 12.58 2.81 -10.07
CA MET A 30 14.00 3.15 -9.98
C MET A 30 14.25 4.66 -9.89
N ALA A 31 13.37 5.49 -10.45
CA ALA A 31 13.46 6.95 -10.27
C ALA A 31 13.22 7.33 -8.80
N ILE A 32 12.20 6.73 -8.17
CA ILE A 32 11.90 6.92 -6.74
C ILE A 32 13.05 6.39 -5.88
N MET A 33 13.45 5.14 -6.10
CA MET A 33 14.50 4.50 -5.30
C MET A 33 15.86 5.18 -5.48
N GLY A 34 16.18 5.62 -6.69
CA GLY A 34 17.39 6.39 -6.98
C GLY A 34 17.43 7.71 -6.22
N ALA A 35 16.32 8.45 -6.20
CA ALA A 35 16.24 9.74 -5.52
C ALA A 35 16.21 9.64 -3.99
N LYS A 36 15.60 8.58 -3.44
CA LYS A 36 15.28 8.48 -2.01
C LYS A 36 16.06 7.43 -1.24
N CYS A 37 16.42 6.33 -1.87
CA CYS A 37 17.02 5.17 -1.19
C CYS A 37 18.51 5.05 -1.51
N ALA A 38 18.90 5.27 -2.77
CA ALA A 38 20.26 5.06 -3.27
C ALA A 38 21.21 6.25 -3.03
N ASN A 39 20.99 7.04 -1.97
CA ASN A 39 21.90 8.13 -1.62
C ASN A 39 23.27 7.60 -1.18
N PRO A 40 24.36 8.37 -1.40
CA PRO A 40 25.71 7.96 -1.00
C PRO A 40 25.78 7.53 0.46
N GLY A 41 26.15 6.27 0.71
CA GLY A 41 26.34 5.73 2.06
C GLY A 41 25.15 4.94 2.63
N CYS A 42 24.00 4.92 1.93
CA CYS A 42 22.86 4.08 2.28
C CYS A 42 22.83 2.85 1.36
N HIS A 43 21.98 2.87 0.32
CA HIS A 43 21.74 1.73 -0.56
C HIS A 43 22.44 1.83 -1.91
N ASN A 44 23.44 2.69 -2.09
CA ASN A 44 24.22 2.70 -3.34
C ASN A 44 25.25 1.55 -3.40
N ARG A 45 25.81 1.29 -4.58
CA ARG A 45 26.89 0.30 -4.73
C ARG A 45 28.07 0.67 -3.83
N GLY A 46 28.47 -0.26 -2.95
CA GLY A 46 29.49 -0.01 -1.91
C GLY A 46 28.97 0.58 -0.60
N GLY A 47 27.65 0.84 -0.49
CA GLY A 47 26.96 1.26 0.72
C GLY A 47 26.66 0.11 1.70
N VAL A 48 26.11 0.47 2.86
CA VAL A 48 25.83 -0.46 3.95
C VAL A 48 24.45 -1.10 3.77
N ARG A 49 24.40 -2.43 3.99
CA ARG A 49 23.25 -3.35 3.99
C ARG A 49 21.93 -2.75 4.51
N PRO A 50 20.76 -3.25 4.04
CA PRO A 50 20.56 -4.65 3.68
C PRO A 50 20.43 -5.02 2.19
N PHE A 51 20.21 -4.07 1.28
CA PHE A 51 20.33 -4.30 -0.17
C PHE A 51 21.01 -3.11 -0.86
N GLN A 52 21.59 -3.35 -2.03
CA GLN A 52 22.29 -2.35 -2.83
C GLN A 52 21.60 -2.17 -4.17
N LEU A 53 21.48 -0.92 -4.60
CA LEU A 53 20.92 -0.52 -5.88
C LEU A 53 22.03 0.05 -6.76
N ASN A 54 22.08 -0.46 -7.98
CA ASN A 54 22.73 0.22 -9.08
C ASN A 54 21.90 1.44 -9.46
N VAL A 55 22.53 2.61 -9.54
CA VAL A 55 21.92 3.83 -10.05
C VAL A 55 22.71 4.33 -11.25
N PRO A 56 22.05 4.92 -12.25
CA PRO A 56 22.74 5.49 -13.40
C PRO A 56 23.62 6.67 -12.96
N ASP A 57 24.78 6.84 -13.59
CA ASP A 57 25.67 7.97 -13.34
C ASP A 57 25.02 9.32 -13.69
N VAL A 58 24.06 9.30 -14.62
CA VAL A 58 23.27 10.45 -15.03
C VAL A 58 21.85 10.29 -14.48
N PRO A 59 21.35 11.24 -13.66
CA PRO A 59 19.98 11.20 -13.15
C PRO A 59 18.96 11.06 -14.28
N GLY A 60 18.07 10.07 -14.16
CA GLY A 60 17.03 9.78 -15.15
C GLY A 60 17.49 8.97 -16.37
N ALA A 61 18.76 8.59 -16.48
CA ALA A 61 19.19 7.67 -17.51
C ALA A 61 18.76 6.23 -17.20
N ALA A 62 18.47 5.47 -18.24
CA ALA A 62 18.19 4.05 -18.16
C ALA A 62 19.43 3.27 -17.66
N LEU A 63 19.23 2.34 -16.72
CA LEU A 63 20.23 1.32 -16.42
C LEU A 63 20.37 0.35 -17.60
N ALA A 64 21.58 -0.18 -17.78
CA ALA A 64 21.78 -1.34 -18.64
C ALA A 64 21.06 -2.57 -18.05
N ALA A 65 20.70 -3.52 -18.91
CA ALA A 65 19.91 -4.70 -18.53
C ALA A 65 20.51 -5.50 -17.35
N GLY A 66 21.83 -5.68 -17.31
CA GLY A 66 22.51 -6.40 -16.21
C GLY A 66 22.30 -5.72 -14.84
N PRO A 67 22.75 -4.46 -14.66
CA PRO A 67 22.51 -3.70 -13.43
C PRO A 67 21.04 -3.55 -13.05
N LEU A 68 20.13 -3.48 -14.02
CA LEU A 68 18.69 -3.44 -13.78
C LEU A 68 18.19 -4.76 -13.18
N GLN A 69 18.59 -5.90 -13.74
CA GLN A 69 18.26 -7.21 -13.22
C GLN A 69 18.83 -7.42 -11.80
N GLU A 70 20.08 -6.99 -11.57
CA GLU A 70 20.68 -7.02 -10.23
C GLU A 70 19.82 -6.28 -9.19
N ASN A 71 19.19 -5.16 -9.58
CA ASN A 71 18.29 -4.42 -8.68
C ASN A 71 16.99 -5.18 -8.43
N LEU A 72 16.38 -5.77 -9.46
CA LEU A 72 15.16 -6.58 -9.33
C LEU A 72 15.39 -7.76 -8.37
N ASP A 73 16.47 -8.51 -8.58
CA ASP A 73 16.83 -9.66 -7.74
C ASP A 73 17.09 -9.22 -6.29
N ALA A 74 17.72 -8.06 -6.09
CA ALA A 74 17.99 -7.52 -4.76
C ALA A 74 16.70 -7.12 -4.03
N ILE A 75 15.68 -6.65 -4.74
CA ILE A 75 14.40 -6.21 -4.19
C ILE A 75 13.46 -7.38 -3.94
N GLU A 76 13.52 -8.43 -4.75
CA GLU A 76 12.64 -9.60 -4.65
C GLU A 76 12.57 -10.19 -3.23
N GLY A 77 13.70 -10.21 -2.50
CA GLY A 77 13.77 -10.67 -1.11
C GLY A 77 13.12 -9.75 -0.07
N TRP A 78 12.64 -8.57 -0.49
CA TRP A 78 11.96 -7.55 0.33
C TRP A 78 10.49 -7.42 -0.01
N VAL A 79 9.99 -8.26 -0.92
CA VAL A 79 8.61 -8.29 -1.36
C VAL A 79 7.89 -9.44 -0.67
N ASP A 80 6.83 -9.12 0.07
CA ASP A 80 5.86 -10.13 0.46
C ASP A 80 4.92 -10.36 -0.74
N ARG A 81 5.06 -11.51 -1.38
CA ARG A 81 4.28 -11.82 -2.60
C ARG A 81 2.84 -12.20 -2.30
N ARG A 82 2.53 -12.54 -1.06
CA ARG A 82 1.18 -12.90 -0.63
C ARG A 82 0.42 -11.66 -0.19
N ASP A 83 1.12 -10.67 0.35
CA ASP A 83 0.57 -9.41 0.79
C ASP A 83 1.51 -8.23 0.44
N PRO A 84 1.49 -7.75 -0.82
CA PRO A 84 2.39 -6.68 -1.27
C PRO A 84 2.41 -5.43 -0.38
N PRO A 85 1.27 -4.91 0.15
CA PRO A 85 1.26 -3.83 1.15
C PRO A 85 2.14 -4.06 2.39
N GLN A 86 2.32 -5.31 2.83
CA GLN A 86 3.15 -5.70 3.97
C GLN A 86 4.61 -5.96 3.59
N SER A 87 4.97 -5.81 2.31
CA SER A 87 6.34 -5.95 1.85
C SER A 87 7.27 -5.07 2.70
N PRO A 88 8.34 -5.63 3.30
CA PRO A 88 9.37 -4.86 3.98
C PRO A 88 9.83 -3.65 3.17
N LEU A 89 9.96 -3.81 1.84
CA LEU A 89 10.29 -2.72 0.92
C LEU A 89 9.42 -1.46 1.14
N LEU A 90 8.11 -1.64 1.26
CA LEU A 90 7.14 -0.57 1.44
C LEU A 90 7.12 -0.05 2.88
N LEU A 91 7.11 -0.95 3.87
CA LEU A 91 7.03 -0.58 5.28
C LEU A 91 8.27 0.21 5.75
N PHE A 92 9.46 -0.15 5.26
CA PHE A 92 10.69 0.59 5.53
C PHE A 92 10.75 1.94 4.81
N ALA A 93 10.16 2.04 3.61
CA ALA A 93 10.10 3.28 2.85
C ALA A 93 9.19 4.33 3.53
N LEU A 94 8.13 3.88 4.21
CA LEU A 94 7.24 4.73 5.01
C LEU A 94 7.79 5.07 6.40
N GLY A 95 8.88 4.41 6.83
CA GLY A 95 9.45 4.61 8.17
C GLY A 95 8.58 4.05 9.30
N VAL A 96 7.67 3.11 9.01
CA VAL A 96 6.76 2.50 10.01
C VAL A 96 7.53 1.53 10.92
N ASN A 97 8.60 0.92 10.42
CA ASN A 97 9.59 0.21 11.26
C ASN A 97 10.60 1.20 11.85
N ARG A 98 10.17 1.95 12.87
CA ARG A 98 11.02 2.94 13.56
C ARG A 98 12.07 2.33 14.48
N ASP A 99 12.00 1.04 14.79
CA ASP A 99 12.86 0.46 15.81
C ASP A 99 13.58 -0.80 15.34
N ASN A 100 14.88 -0.66 15.06
CA ASN A 100 15.82 -1.78 14.95
C ASN A 100 16.22 -2.34 16.34
N GLY A 101 15.42 -2.08 17.37
CA GLY A 101 15.72 -2.38 18.76
C GLY A 101 16.72 -1.41 19.42
N LEU A 102 17.09 -0.30 18.76
CA LEU A 102 18.03 0.70 19.27
C LEU A 102 17.43 2.11 19.43
N GLY A 103 16.11 2.27 19.26
CA GLY A 103 15.41 3.55 19.38
C GLY A 103 15.74 4.56 18.28
N ARG A 104 16.15 4.09 17.09
CA ARG A 104 16.54 4.95 15.96
C ARG A 104 15.73 4.62 14.71
N THR A 105 15.06 5.64 14.18
CA THR A 105 14.50 5.62 12.83
C THR A 105 15.56 5.22 11.80
N VAL A 106 15.29 4.16 11.05
CA VAL A 106 16.18 3.64 9.99
C VAL A 106 16.39 4.66 8.87
N HIS A 107 15.35 5.46 8.56
CA HIS A 107 15.40 6.52 7.56
C HIS A 107 15.01 7.87 8.17
N PRO A 108 15.78 8.96 7.93
CA PRO A 108 15.32 10.30 8.24
C PRO A 108 14.14 10.69 7.33
N PRO A 109 13.27 11.63 7.72
CA PRO A 109 12.08 12.01 6.95
C PRO A 109 12.34 12.43 5.50
N THR A 110 13.54 12.92 5.20
CA THR A 110 13.96 13.31 3.84
C THR A 110 14.15 12.12 2.90
N LEU A 111 14.35 10.91 3.44
CA LEU A 111 14.56 9.67 2.70
C LEU A 111 13.30 8.77 2.69
N MET A 112 12.22 9.21 3.33
CA MET A 112 10.95 8.49 3.32
C MET A 112 10.23 8.68 1.97
N ALA A 113 9.64 7.60 1.47
CA ALA A 113 8.70 7.64 0.36
C ALA A 113 7.50 8.48 0.78
N GLY A 114 7.12 9.45 -0.05
CA GLY A 114 5.84 10.13 0.13
C GLY A 114 4.70 9.21 -0.31
N THR A 115 3.46 9.66 -0.13
CA THR A 115 2.27 8.94 -0.63
C THR A 115 2.41 8.51 -2.08
N ALA A 116 2.76 9.44 -2.97
CA ALA A 116 2.80 9.17 -4.41
C ALA A 116 3.85 8.11 -4.75
N ASP A 117 5.00 8.17 -4.07
CA ASP A 117 6.09 7.20 -4.22
C ASP A 117 5.66 5.82 -3.74
N TYR A 118 5.08 5.73 -2.54
CA TYR A 118 4.56 4.49 -1.98
C TYR A 118 3.55 3.83 -2.92
N GLN A 119 2.58 4.61 -3.40
CA GLN A 119 1.53 4.12 -4.29
C GLN A 119 2.08 3.62 -5.62
N THR A 120 3.12 4.27 -6.14
CA THR A 120 3.80 3.83 -7.37
C THR A 120 4.49 2.49 -7.17
N ILE A 121 5.22 2.32 -6.05
CA ILE A 121 5.90 1.06 -5.73
C ILE A 121 4.88 -0.05 -5.44
N LEU A 122 3.82 0.25 -4.69
CA LEU A 122 2.78 -0.74 -4.36
C LEU A 122 2.09 -1.26 -5.63
N ALA A 123 1.67 -0.36 -6.52
CA ALA A 123 1.02 -0.77 -7.78
C ALA A 123 1.94 -1.69 -8.62
N TRP A 124 3.24 -1.39 -8.68
CA TRP A 124 4.21 -2.23 -9.35
C TRP A 124 4.36 -3.61 -8.67
N LEU A 125 4.39 -3.67 -7.34
CA LEU A 125 4.47 -4.94 -6.61
C LEU A 125 3.22 -5.81 -6.80
N GLU A 126 2.04 -5.20 -6.77
CA GLU A 126 0.77 -5.91 -6.96
C GLU A 126 0.65 -6.53 -8.37
N ASP A 127 1.12 -5.81 -9.40
CA ASP A 127 1.21 -6.33 -10.77
C ASP A 127 2.22 -7.48 -10.87
N ALA A 128 3.39 -7.32 -10.24
CA ALA A 128 4.48 -8.29 -10.30
C ALA A 128 4.17 -9.66 -9.66
N VAL A 129 3.22 -9.72 -8.73
CA VAL A 129 2.79 -10.96 -8.05
C VAL A 129 1.51 -11.53 -8.64
N PHE A 130 0.92 -10.84 -9.62
CA PHE A 130 -0.31 -11.26 -10.25
C PHE A 130 -0.06 -12.49 -11.13
N VAL A 131 -0.81 -13.55 -10.85
CA VAL A 131 -0.90 -14.71 -11.74
C VAL A 131 -2.13 -14.49 -12.59
N GLU A 132 -1.95 -14.20 -13.88
CA GLU A 132 -3.06 -14.34 -14.81
C GLU A 132 -3.62 -15.75 -14.63
N PRO A 133 -4.93 -15.93 -14.38
CA PRO A 133 -5.51 -17.27 -14.32
C PRO A 133 -5.32 -17.90 -15.69
N MET A 134 -4.28 -18.73 -15.82
CA MET A 134 -3.87 -19.28 -17.10
C MET A 134 -5.03 -20.07 -17.70
N GLY A 135 -5.65 -19.47 -18.72
CA GLY A 135 -6.46 -20.14 -19.73
C GLY A 135 -7.39 -21.22 -19.20
N ALA A 136 -8.39 -20.85 -18.40
CA ALA A 136 -9.65 -21.61 -18.41
C ALA A 136 -10.39 -21.28 -19.72
N GLY A 137 -9.92 -21.86 -20.82
CA GLY A 137 -10.66 -21.96 -22.08
C GLY A 137 -11.89 -22.84 -21.85
N GLY A 138 -12.92 -22.26 -21.24
CA GLY A 138 -14.18 -22.92 -20.95
C GLY A 138 -15.30 -21.90 -21.09
N GLU A 139 -15.84 -21.77 -22.30
CA GLU A 139 -17.14 -21.15 -22.50
C GLU A 139 -18.18 -21.90 -21.65
N GLY A 140 -18.80 -21.20 -20.70
CA GLY A 140 -20.05 -21.63 -20.08
C GLY A 140 -19.95 -21.93 -18.58
N GLY A 141 -20.42 -20.97 -17.79
CA GLY A 141 -20.79 -21.22 -16.40
C GLY A 141 -20.74 -19.96 -15.58
N GLY A 142 -21.91 -19.38 -15.27
CA GLY A 142 -22.04 -18.32 -14.28
C GLY A 142 -21.47 -18.79 -12.95
N GLY A 143 -20.27 -18.31 -12.62
CA GLY A 143 -19.54 -18.62 -11.40
C GLY A 143 -19.67 -17.47 -10.43
N ALA A 144 -20.19 -17.80 -9.24
CA ALA A 144 -20.29 -16.92 -8.10
C ALA A 144 -18.96 -16.19 -7.83
N GLY A 145 -19.05 -14.89 -7.53
CA GLY A 145 -17.90 -14.06 -7.16
C GLY A 145 -17.11 -14.73 -6.04
N GLY A 146 -15.91 -15.20 -6.39
CA GLY A 146 -14.92 -15.60 -5.39
C GLY A 146 -14.60 -14.37 -4.57
N ALA A 147 -14.89 -14.42 -3.27
CA ALA A 147 -14.47 -13.41 -2.33
C ALA A 147 -12.94 -13.27 -2.44
N VAL A 148 -12.49 -12.15 -3.00
CA VAL A 148 -11.08 -11.76 -2.96
C VAL A 148 -10.70 -11.80 -1.49
N GLY A 149 -9.72 -12.65 -1.13
CA GLY A 149 -9.37 -12.92 0.26
C GLY A 149 -9.15 -11.59 1.00
N GLY A 150 -9.98 -11.34 2.02
CA GLY A 150 -9.86 -10.11 2.79
C GLY A 150 -8.49 -10.02 3.43
N LEU A 151 -7.88 -8.84 3.42
CA LEU A 151 -6.59 -8.60 4.09
C LEU A 151 -6.59 -9.19 5.51
N PRO A 152 -5.56 -9.97 5.88
CA PRO A 152 -5.41 -10.45 7.25
C PRO A 152 -5.21 -9.25 8.18
N CYS A 153 -5.79 -9.35 9.38
CA CYS A 153 -5.60 -8.37 10.45
C CYS A 153 -4.17 -8.35 10.99
N GLU A 154 -3.44 -9.44 10.82
CA GLU A 154 -2.09 -9.63 11.33
C GLU A 154 -1.12 -8.62 10.69
N GLY A 155 -0.40 -7.87 11.53
CA GLY A 155 0.58 -6.88 11.09
C GLY A 155 0.07 -5.44 11.06
N LEU A 156 -1.24 -5.21 11.22
CA LEU A 156 -1.76 -3.86 11.40
C LEU A 156 -1.35 -3.30 12.77
N PRO A 157 -1.01 -2.00 12.87
CA PRO A 157 -0.39 -1.42 14.06
C PRO A 157 -1.30 -1.35 15.30
N GLY A 158 -2.60 -1.63 15.17
CA GLY A 158 -3.59 -1.55 16.27
C GLY A 158 -3.80 -0.14 16.84
N SER A 159 -3.12 0.87 16.28
CA SER A 159 -2.96 2.23 16.79
C SER A 159 -2.28 3.11 15.75
N ASP A 160 -2.19 4.41 16.00
CA ASP A 160 -1.38 5.30 15.17
C ASP A 160 0.13 5.03 15.36
N PRO A 161 0.88 4.66 14.31
CA PRO A 161 2.33 4.42 14.39
C PRO A 161 3.16 5.62 14.85
N LEU A 162 2.60 6.83 14.82
CA LEU A 162 3.23 8.05 15.30
C LEU A 162 2.90 8.38 16.77
N GLY A 163 2.10 7.54 17.45
CA GLY A 163 1.74 7.71 18.86
C GLY A 163 0.76 8.86 19.12
N ARG A 164 -0.08 9.21 18.15
CA ARG A 164 -1.10 10.27 18.29
C ARG A 164 -2.44 9.65 18.72
N ASP A 165 -2.54 9.20 19.96
CA ASP A 165 -3.69 8.43 20.46
C ASP A 165 -5.04 9.14 20.23
N ALA A 166 -5.13 10.44 20.49
CA ALA A 166 -6.37 11.21 20.27
C ALA A 166 -6.74 11.33 18.78
N TYR A 167 -5.75 11.37 17.89
CA TYR A 167 -5.96 11.41 16.44
C TYR A 167 -6.47 10.06 15.91
N TYR A 168 -5.93 8.95 16.45
CA TYR A 168 -6.42 7.61 16.18
C TYR A 168 -7.83 7.40 16.72
N ALA A 169 -8.09 7.76 17.98
CA ALA A 169 -9.41 7.60 18.59
C ALA A 169 -10.50 8.41 17.86
N MET A 170 -10.19 9.63 17.44
CA MET A 170 -11.12 10.41 16.59
C MET A 170 -11.41 9.70 15.28
N PHE A 171 -10.42 9.02 14.70
CA PHE A 171 -10.64 8.24 13.49
C PHE A 171 -11.59 7.08 13.74
N THR A 172 -11.30 6.23 14.73
CA THR A 172 -12.11 5.03 15.04
C THR A 172 -13.53 5.39 15.42
N ASP A 173 -13.71 6.42 16.25
CA ASP A 173 -15.00 6.71 16.87
C ASP A 173 -15.92 7.52 15.94
N GLU A 174 -15.36 8.36 15.08
CA GLU A 174 -16.16 9.30 14.27
C GLU A 174 -15.91 9.16 12.76
N VAL A 175 -14.65 9.11 12.32
CA VAL A 175 -14.32 9.21 10.90
C VAL A 175 -14.54 7.89 10.17
N ASN A 176 -14.10 6.76 10.72
CA ASN A 176 -14.22 5.47 10.08
C ASN A 176 -15.69 5.08 9.84
N PRO A 177 -16.62 5.21 10.80
CA PRO A 177 -18.04 4.98 10.55
C PRO A 177 -18.60 5.89 9.44
N MET A 178 -18.17 7.15 9.38
CA MET A 178 -18.58 8.08 8.33
C MET A 178 -18.04 7.67 6.95
N LEU A 179 -16.78 7.25 6.87
CA LEU A 179 -16.16 6.77 5.63
C LEU A 179 -16.84 5.49 5.14
N LEU A 180 -17.12 4.53 6.03
CA LEU A 180 -17.84 3.31 5.68
C LEU A 180 -19.24 3.62 5.14
N MET A 181 -20.00 4.44 5.86
CA MET A 181 -21.35 4.83 5.45
C MET A 181 -21.38 5.63 4.15
N ARG A 182 -20.43 6.55 3.90
CA ARG A 182 -20.55 7.46 2.73
C ARG A 182 -19.72 7.06 1.53
N CYS A 183 -18.60 6.37 1.76
CA CYS A 183 -17.58 6.11 0.74
C CYS A 183 -17.49 4.62 0.42
N ALA A 184 -17.67 3.73 1.40
CA ALA A 184 -17.63 2.29 1.16
C ALA A 184 -18.96 1.75 0.59
N GLU A 185 -20.08 2.43 0.85
CA GLU A 185 -21.42 2.07 0.32
C GLU A 185 -21.44 1.85 -1.21
N ALA A 186 -22.30 0.92 -1.64
CA ALA A 186 -22.47 0.53 -3.04
C ALA A 186 -21.16 0.10 -3.72
N ASP A 187 -20.24 -0.47 -2.94
CA ASP A 187 -18.96 -1.00 -3.39
C ASP A 187 -18.09 0.03 -4.13
N CYS A 188 -18.28 1.33 -3.89
CA CYS A 188 -17.46 2.36 -4.53
C CYS A 188 -16.01 2.28 -4.01
N HIS A 189 -15.87 2.23 -2.68
CA HIS A 189 -14.62 1.95 -1.99
C HIS A 189 -14.73 0.75 -1.04
N GLY A 190 -15.86 0.04 -0.96
CA GLY A 190 -16.06 -1.08 -0.01
C GLY A 190 -15.43 -2.40 -0.43
N THR A 191 -15.13 -2.56 -1.72
CA THR A 191 -14.45 -3.74 -2.26
C THR A 191 -13.16 -3.32 -2.94
N PRO A 192 -12.08 -4.11 -2.80
CA PRO A 192 -10.90 -3.93 -3.61
C PRO A 192 -11.31 -4.24 -5.06
N ARG A 193 -11.52 -3.20 -5.87
CA ARG A 193 -11.87 -3.37 -7.28
C ARG A 193 -10.62 -3.71 -8.07
N VAL A 194 -10.45 -4.98 -8.33
CA VAL A 194 -9.58 -5.48 -9.40
C VAL A 194 -10.42 -5.44 -10.68
N ALA A 195 -10.11 -4.54 -11.62
CA ALA A 195 -10.70 -4.61 -12.96
C ALA A 195 -9.57 -4.86 -13.95
N LEU A 196 -9.71 -5.91 -14.78
CA LEU A 196 -8.75 -6.26 -15.83
C LEU A 196 -7.32 -6.40 -15.28
N GLY A 197 -7.14 -7.10 -14.17
CA GLY A 197 -5.82 -7.35 -13.55
C GLY A 197 -5.21 -6.16 -12.82
N ASN A 198 -5.86 -4.99 -12.79
CA ASN A 198 -5.34 -3.79 -12.12
C ASN A 198 -6.23 -3.37 -10.93
N ILE A 199 -5.63 -2.98 -9.81
CA ILE A 199 -6.36 -2.32 -8.71
C ILE A 199 -6.73 -0.91 -9.16
N VAL A 200 -7.99 -0.73 -9.57
CA VAL A 200 -8.47 0.55 -10.15
C VAL A 200 -8.92 1.53 -9.05
N SER A 201 -9.28 1.02 -7.87
CA SER A 201 -9.60 1.87 -6.72
C SER A 201 -8.42 1.93 -5.77
N ARG A 202 -7.60 2.98 -5.93
CA ARG A 202 -6.40 3.24 -5.10
C ARG A 202 -6.72 3.44 -3.61
N TYR A 203 -7.96 3.78 -3.30
CA TYR A 203 -8.45 3.91 -1.93
C TYR A 203 -9.53 2.86 -1.70
N TRP A 204 -9.29 1.94 -0.78
CA TRP A 204 -10.23 0.88 -0.40
C TRP A 204 -10.46 0.91 1.10
N LEU A 205 -11.72 0.81 1.47
CA LEU A 205 -12.23 0.78 2.83
C LEU A 205 -12.76 -0.63 3.12
N LYS A 206 -12.25 -1.22 4.19
CA LYS A 206 -12.68 -2.52 4.71
C LYS A 206 -13.77 -2.30 5.75
N ASP A 207 -14.85 -3.07 5.66
CA ASP A 207 -15.83 -3.20 6.74
C ASP A 207 -15.54 -4.45 7.58
N GLY A 208 -15.95 -4.43 8.85
CA GLY A 208 -15.79 -5.55 9.79
C GLY A 208 -14.45 -5.57 10.54
N GLU A 209 -13.91 -6.78 10.72
CA GLU A 209 -12.74 -7.02 11.56
C GLU A 209 -11.53 -6.20 11.09
N CYS A 210 -10.90 -5.47 12.02
CA CYS A 210 -9.74 -4.60 11.78
C CYS A 210 -9.96 -3.50 10.75
N SER A 211 -11.21 -3.14 10.48
CA SER A 211 -11.57 -2.01 9.60
C SER A 211 -10.93 -0.71 10.07
N ASP A 212 -10.91 -0.45 11.38
CA ASP A 212 -10.31 0.75 11.97
C ASP A 212 -8.83 0.88 11.61
N ASP A 213 -8.03 -0.15 11.90
CA ASP A 213 -6.58 -0.11 11.66
C ASP A 213 -6.23 0.00 10.17
N TRP A 214 -6.93 -0.77 9.33
CA TRP A 214 -6.74 -0.74 7.88
C TRP A 214 -7.15 0.61 7.31
N ASN A 215 -8.39 1.05 7.59
CA ASN A 215 -8.92 2.27 7.02
C ASN A 215 -8.15 3.50 7.51
N PHE A 216 -7.65 3.47 8.75
CA PHE A 216 -6.77 4.53 9.26
C PHE A 216 -5.50 4.61 8.40
N THR A 217 -4.80 3.49 8.27
CA THR A 217 -3.55 3.37 7.52
C THR A 217 -3.75 3.77 6.05
N ALA A 218 -4.78 3.22 5.40
CA ALA A 218 -5.12 3.55 4.02
C ALA A 218 -5.44 5.04 3.85
N SER A 219 -6.18 5.64 4.80
CA SER A 219 -6.53 7.06 4.75
C SER A 219 -5.32 7.97 4.93
N GLN A 220 -4.34 7.60 5.77
CA GLN A 220 -3.10 8.36 5.93
C GLN A 220 -2.36 8.53 4.60
N LEU A 221 -2.43 7.52 3.72
CA LEU A 221 -1.83 7.61 2.39
C LEU A 221 -2.43 8.78 1.61
N PHE A 222 -3.71 9.11 1.75
CA PHE A 222 -4.34 10.18 0.96
C PHE A 222 -4.24 11.58 1.56
N ILE A 223 -3.39 11.76 2.59
CA ILE A 223 -3.15 13.03 3.26
C ILE A 223 -1.77 13.58 2.87
N ASP A 224 -1.72 14.81 2.36
CA ASP A 224 -0.47 15.57 2.22
C ASP A 224 -0.22 16.34 3.55
N PRO A 225 0.75 15.93 4.38
CA PRO A 225 1.00 16.59 5.65
C PRO A 225 1.55 18.02 5.51
N ARG A 226 2.08 18.40 4.33
CA ARG A 226 2.58 19.77 4.08
C ARG A 226 1.47 20.70 3.65
N GLN A 227 0.45 20.17 2.97
CA GLN A 227 -0.68 20.94 2.44
C GLN A 227 -1.99 20.17 2.67
N PRO A 228 -2.39 20.00 3.94
CA PRO A 228 -3.50 19.13 4.35
C PRO A 228 -4.81 19.45 3.64
N GLU A 229 -5.11 20.73 3.42
CA GLU A 229 -6.33 21.21 2.74
C GLU A 229 -6.41 20.78 1.27
N THR A 230 -5.27 20.50 0.66
CA THR A 230 -5.19 20.07 -0.74
C THR A 230 -5.09 18.54 -0.87
N SER A 231 -5.08 17.83 0.25
CA SER A 231 -5.03 16.37 0.29
C SER A 231 -6.12 15.76 -0.60
N PRO A 232 -5.80 14.74 -1.41
CA PRO A 232 -6.80 14.02 -2.19
C PRO A 232 -8.00 13.54 -1.36
N LEU A 233 -7.76 13.14 -0.10
CA LEU A 233 -8.82 12.71 0.82
C LEU A 233 -9.89 13.79 1.09
N LEU A 234 -9.51 15.07 1.05
CA LEU A 234 -10.44 16.20 1.22
C LEU A 234 -10.98 16.69 -0.13
N THR A 235 -10.13 16.79 -1.14
CA THR A 235 -10.50 17.46 -2.39
C THR A 235 -11.33 16.59 -3.33
N ARG A 236 -11.06 15.28 -3.41
CA ARG A 236 -11.74 14.37 -4.35
C ARG A 236 -13.23 14.18 -4.03
N PRO A 237 -13.65 13.94 -2.77
CA PRO A 237 -15.06 13.69 -2.45
C PRO A 237 -15.98 14.91 -2.62
N LEU A 238 -15.42 16.13 -2.78
CA LEU A 238 -16.16 17.35 -3.10
C LEU A 238 -16.51 17.47 -4.60
N SER A 239 -15.91 16.64 -5.46
CA SER A 239 -16.22 16.65 -6.88
C SER A 239 -17.66 16.22 -7.11
N ARG A 240 -18.40 16.96 -7.95
CA ARG A 240 -19.77 16.61 -8.36
C ARG A 240 -19.86 15.27 -9.10
N ASN A 241 -18.74 14.74 -9.58
CA ASN A 241 -18.67 13.49 -10.33
C ASN A 241 -17.64 12.53 -9.73
N HIS A 242 -17.59 12.38 -8.41
CA HIS A 242 -16.77 11.37 -7.74
C HIS A 242 -17.46 10.01 -7.86
N GLY A 243 -17.04 9.19 -8.83
CA GLY A 243 -17.66 7.88 -9.08
C GLY A 243 -19.13 7.95 -9.51
N GLY A 244 -19.54 9.04 -10.18
CA GLY A 244 -20.92 9.21 -10.65
C GLY A 244 -21.92 9.71 -9.60
N ARG A 245 -21.46 10.06 -8.39
CA ARG A 245 -22.32 10.63 -7.33
C ARG A 245 -21.66 11.80 -6.58
N GLU A 246 -22.50 12.57 -5.92
CA GLU A 246 -22.07 13.54 -4.91
C GLU A 246 -21.88 12.79 -3.58
N VAL A 247 -20.68 12.87 -2.99
CA VAL A 247 -20.38 12.27 -1.67
C VAL A 247 -20.63 13.29 -0.55
N PHE A 248 -20.15 14.52 -0.76
CA PHE A 248 -20.40 15.67 0.13
C PHE A 248 -21.02 16.82 -0.66
N ARG A 249 -22.01 17.49 -0.07
CA ARG A 249 -22.71 18.64 -0.68
C ARG A 249 -21.88 19.94 -0.75
N GLY A 250 -20.59 19.86 -0.44
CA GLY A 250 -19.69 21.00 -0.31
C GLY A 250 -18.99 21.03 1.04
N GLN A 251 -18.21 22.09 1.27
CA GLN A 251 -17.36 22.21 2.45
C GLN A 251 -18.12 22.42 3.77
N ALA A 252 -19.41 22.78 3.69
CA ALA A 252 -20.29 22.89 4.85
C ALA A 252 -21.00 21.57 5.21
N ASP A 253 -20.83 20.51 4.41
CA ASP A 253 -21.39 19.20 4.71
C ASP A 253 -20.80 18.67 6.04
N PRO A 254 -21.61 18.22 7.00
CA PRO A 254 -21.11 17.74 8.29
C PRO A 254 -20.07 16.62 8.17
N GLY A 255 -20.20 15.72 7.17
CA GLY A 255 -19.23 14.65 6.94
C GLY A 255 -17.89 15.19 6.43
N TYR A 256 -17.93 16.20 5.56
CA TYR A 256 -16.71 16.88 5.11
C TYR A 256 -16.05 17.66 6.25
N VAL A 257 -16.82 18.39 7.05
CA VAL A 257 -16.31 19.14 8.20
C VAL A 257 -15.63 18.21 9.20
N LEU A 258 -16.22 17.04 9.47
CA LEU A 258 -15.64 16.00 10.32
C LEU A 258 -14.30 15.49 9.75
N LEU A 259 -14.29 15.09 8.47
CA LEU A 259 -13.09 14.58 7.81
C LEU A 259 -11.96 15.62 7.79
N ARG A 260 -12.28 16.87 7.46
CA ARG A 260 -11.32 17.98 7.48
C ARG A 260 -10.80 18.25 8.90
N ARG A 261 -11.67 18.26 9.91
CA ARG A 261 -11.26 18.45 11.31
C ARG A 261 -10.26 17.38 11.74
N TRP A 262 -10.51 16.13 11.37
CA TRP A 262 -9.58 15.04 11.63
C TRP A 262 -8.26 15.26 10.89
N VAL A 263 -8.25 15.40 9.57
CA VAL A 263 -7.00 15.62 8.79
C VAL A 263 -6.14 16.75 9.38
N LEU A 264 -6.75 17.85 9.82
CA LEU A 264 -6.04 18.98 10.42
C LEU A 264 -5.56 18.74 11.86
N SER A 265 -6.22 17.90 12.65
CA SER A 265 -5.77 17.59 14.02
C SER A 265 -4.51 16.74 14.03
N GLY A 266 -4.29 15.91 13.01
CA GLY A 266 -3.09 15.08 12.86
C GLY A 266 -1.79 15.85 12.59
N LEU A 267 -1.88 17.16 12.35
CA LEU A 267 -0.73 18.04 12.11
C LEU A 267 -0.21 18.71 13.38
N GLN A 268 -0.95 18.59 14.48
CA GLN A 268 -0.51 19.14 15.75
C GLN A 268 0.64 18.27 16.29
N PRO A 269 1.76 18.89 16.66
CA PRO A 269 2.93 18.18 17.19
C PRO A 269 2.65 17.53 18.55
#